data_AF-A0A382FG34-F1
#
_entry.id   AF-A0A382FG34-F1
#
_cell.length_a   1.000
_cell.length_b   1.000
_cell.length_c   1.000
_cell.angle_alpha   90.00
_cell.angle_beta   90.00
_cell.angle_gamma   90.00
#
_symmetry.space_group_name_H-M   'P 1'
#
loop_
_entity.id
_entity.type
_entity.pdbx_description
1 polymer ?
#
loop_
_entity_poly.entity_id
_entity_poly.type
_entity_poly.pdbx_seq_one_letter_code
_entity_poly.pdbx_strand_id
1 'polypeptide(L)'
;VKKYGTFTAVDDISIKVQPGQIFGFLGPNGAGKTTTIKLLAGLLKPNAGSIIINGYDIAEDPVKCKLHTGHIPDRPFLYEKLTGDEFLRFIASLYHLPAET
;
A
#
# COMPACT_ATOMS: atom_id res chain seq x y z
N VAL A 1 -5.82 12.89 6.22
CA VAL A 1 -7.28 13.01 5.93
C VAL A 1 -7.60 12.56 4.50
N LYS A 2 -8.70 11.82 4.31
CA LYS A 2 -9.27 11.46 3.00
C LYS A 2 -10.77 11.73 2.96
N LYS A 3 -11.21 12.51 1.97
CA LYS A 3 -12.59 12.92 1.73
C LYS A 3 -13.09 12.48 0.36
N TYR A 4 -14.39 12.23 0.28
CA TYR A 4 -15.16 11.94 -0.93
C TYR A 4 -16.39 12.86 -0.92
N GLY A 5 -16.30 14.00 -1.63
CA GLY A 5 -17.31 15.06 -1.50
C GLY A 5 -17.39 15.58 -0.06
N THR A 6 -18.57 15.51 0.54
CA THR A 6 -18.82 15.89 1.94
C THR A 6 -18.49 14.80 2.96
N PHE A 7 -18.24 13.56 2.50
CA PHE A 7 -17.96 12.43 3.39
C PHE A 7 -16.46 12.32 3.69
N THR A 8 -16.08 12.33 4.97
CA THR A 8 -14.70 12.08 5.42
C THR A 8 -14.52 10.60 5.74
N ALA A 9 -13.83 9.87 4.86
CA ALA A 9 -13.61 8.43 5.02
C ALA A 9 -12.45 8.10 5.97
N VAL A 10 -11.46 9.00 6.07
CA VAL A 10 -10.35 8.90 7.03
C VAL A 10 -10.13 10.29 7.61
N ASP A 11 -10.33 10.41 8.92
CA ASP A 11 -10.23 11.66 9.63
C ASP A 11 -9.03 11.63 10.59
N ASP A 12 -8.09 12.53 10.34
CA ASP A 12 -6.88 12.79 11.14
C ASP A 12 -6.20 11.61 11.89
N ILE A 13 -5.96 10.50 11.18
CA ILE A 13 -5.24 9.37 11.77
C ILE A 13 -3.73 9.64 11.83
N SER A 14 -3.10 9.28 12.95
CA SER A 14 -1.64 9.29 13.13
C SER A 14 -1.16 7.91 13.54
N ILE A 15 -0.32 7.29 12.71
CA ILE A 15 0.16 5.91 12.91
C ILE A 15 1.65 5.86 12.62
N LYS A 16 2.39 5.12 13.45
CA LYS A 16 3.79 4.81 13.23
C LYS A 16 4.00 3.30 13.44
N VAL A 17 4.41 2.59 12.40
CA VAL A 17 4.74 1.16 12.46
C VAL A 17 6.25 1.00 12.43
N GLN A 18 6.81 0.29 13.41
CA GLN A 18 8.26 0.05 13.49
C GLN A 18 8.69 -1.15 12.63
N PRO A 19 9.97 -1.22 12.21
CA PRO A 19 10.51 -2.41 11.58
C PRO A 19 10.28 -3.66 12.43
N GLY A 20 9.83 -4.76 11.80
CA GLY A 20 9.52 -6.03 12.48
C GLY A 20 8.18 -6.04 13.24
N GLN A 21 7.43 -4.94 13.27
CA GLN A 21 6.15 -4.87 13.95
C GLN A 21 5.00 -5.40 13.07
N ILE A 22 4.14 -6.24 13.64
CA ILE A 22 2.84 -6.56 13.07
C ILE A 22 1.83 -5.56 13.62
N PHE A 23 1.14 -4.84 12.73
CA PHE A 23 0.13 -3.85 13.08
C PHE A 23 -1.22 -4.22 12.46
N GLY A 24 -2.27 -4.29 13.28
CA GLY A 24 -3.63 -4.58 12.84
C GLY A 24 -4.54 -3.35 12.89
N PHE A 25 -5.25 -3.07 11.80
CA PHE A 25 -6.22 -1.97 11.74
C PHE A 25 -7.65 -2.54 11.93
N LEU A 26 -8.18 -2.51 13.16
CA LEU A 26 -9.46 -3.12 13.52
C LEU A 26 -10.58 -2.08 13.62
N GLY A 27 -11.79 -2.47 13.19
CA GLY A 27 -12.99 -1.63 13.27
C GLY A 27 -14.14 -2.19 12.43
N PRO A 28 -15.38 -1.67 12.59
CA PRO A 28 -16.53 -2.12 11.82
C PRO A 28 -16.41 -1.78 10.32
N ASN A 29 -17.30 -2.33 9.49
CA ASN A 29 -17.40 -1.94 8.09
C ASN A 29 -17.72 -0.45 7.98
N GLY A 30 -17.09 0.25 7.03
CA GLY A 30 -17.21 1.69 6.88
C GLY A 30 -16.27 2.53 7.78
N ALA A 31 -15.56 1.93 8.74
CA ALA A 31 -14.62 2.66 9.62
C ALA A 31 -13.35 3.20 8.93
N GLY A 32 -13.27 3.17 7.59
CA GLY A 32 -12.12 3.68 6.85
C GLY A 32 -10.94 2.73 6.67
N LYS A 33 -11.00 1.49 7.19
CA LYS A 33 -9.88 0.52 7.13
C LYS A 33 -9.28 0.32 5.73
N THR A 34 -10.12 -0.06 4.77
CA THR A 34 -9.70 -0.29 3.37
C THR A 34 -9.22 1.01 2.72
N THR A 35 -9.82 2.15 3.06
CA THR A 35 -9.37 3.47 2.60
C THR A 35 -7.97 3.78 3.11
N THR A 36 -7.70 3.54 4.40
CA THR A 36 -6.38 3.69 5.03
C THR A 36 -5.34 2.79 4.36
N ILE A 37 -5.63 1.51 4.17
CA ILE A 37 -4.70 0.57 3.50
C ILE A 37 -4.39 1.04 2.07
N LYS A 38 -5.39 1.49 1.31
CA LYS A 38 -5.20 2.01 -0.06
C LYS A 38 -4.40 3.32 -0.09
N LEU A 39 -4.51 4.17 0.93
CA LEU A 39 -3.66 5.35 1.08
C LEU A 39 -2.20 4.94 1.31
N LEU A 40 -1.95 4.00 2.23
CA LEU A 40 -0.61 3.48 2.53
C LEU A 40 0.03 2.76 1.33
N ALA A 41 -0.75 2.05 0.53
CA ALA A 41 -0.29 1.40 -0.71
C ALA A 41 -0.08 2.38 -1.89
N GLY A 42 -0.39 3.68 -1.69
CA GLY A 42 -0.32 4.68 -2.76
C GLY A 42 -1.28 4.40 -3.91
N LEU A 43 -2.42 3.78 -3.63
CA LEU A 43 -3.53 3.61 -4.58
C LEU A 43 -4.53 4.76 -4.48
N LEU A 44 -4.47 5.53 -3.39
CA LEU A 44 -5.24 6.74 -3.17
C LEU A 44 -4.30 7.86 -2.73
N LYS A 45 -4.57 9.08 -3.21
CA LYS A 45 -3.94 10.29 -2.70
C LYS A 45 -4.72 10.83 -1.49
N PRO A 46 -4.06 11.16 -0.36
CA PRO A 46 -4.72 11.85 0.75
C PRO A 46 -5.14 13.26 0.32
N ASN A 47 -6.16 13.82 0.97
CA ASN A 47 -6.51 15.23 0.79
C ASN A 47 -5.64 16.16 1.65
N ALA A 48 -5.15 15.66 2.78
CA ALA A 48 -4.22 16.37 3.68
C ALA A 48 -3.42 15.36 4.52
N GLY A 49 -2.28 15.81 5.04
CA GLY A 49 -1.30 14.99 5.76
C GLY A 49 -0.28 14.34 4.81
N SER A 50 0.70 13.65 5.39
CA SER A 50 1.77 12.95 4.69
C SER A 50 1.80 11.47 5.05
N ILE A 51 2.45 10.67 4.19
CA ILE A 51 2.66 9.23 4.42
C ILE A 51 4.10 8.93 4.05
N ILE A 52 4.87 8.48 5.04
CA ILE A 52 6.29 8.21 4.90
C ILE A 52 6.54 6.71 5.01
N ILE A 53 7.15 6.13 3.98
CA ILE A 53 7.49 4.70 3.88
C ILE A 53 9.01 4.59 3.76
N ASN A 54 9.66 3.93 4.72
CA ASN A 54 11.13 3.77 4.75
C ASN A 54 11.91 5.07 4.49
N GLY A 55 11.41 6.20 5.00
CA GLY A 55 12.05 7.51 4.86
C GLY A 55 11.67 8.30 3.60
N TYR A 56 10.81 7.76 2.73
CA TYR A 56 10.34 8.43 1.52
C TYR A 56 8.87 8.87 1.67
N ASP A 57 8.55 10.09 1.23
CA ASP A 57 7.17 10.55 1.16
C ASP A 57 6.50 10.01 -0.12
N ILE A 58 5.35 9.36 0.03
CA ILE A 58 4.61 8.75 -1.10
C ILE A 58 4.09 9.77 -2.12
N ALA A 59 3.90 11.02 -1.73
CA ALA A 59 3.46 12.09 -2.63
C ALA A 59 4.63 12.63 -3.48
N GLU A 60 5.85 12.57 -2.96
CA GLU A 60 7.07 13.03 -3.63
C GLU A 60 7.72 11.93 -4.48
N ASP A 61 7.88 10.73 -3.93
CA ASP A 61 8.53 9.59 -4.59
C ASP A 61 7.70 8.30 -4.49
N PRO A 62 6.57 8.22 -5.21
CA PRO A 62 5.66 7.08 -5.12
C PRO A 62 6.27 5.77 -5.63
N VAL A 63 7.17 5.83 -6.62
CA VAL A 63 7.81 4.64 -7.19
C VAL A 63 8.76 4.03 -6.16
N LYS A 64 9.58 4.85 -5.51
CA LYS A 64 10.50 4.37 -4.47
C LYS A 64 9.76 3.82 -3.26
N CYS A 65 8.68 4.47 -2.82
CA CYS A 65 7.81 3.91 -1.77
C CYS A 65 7.27 2.53 -2.16
N LYS A 66 6.79 2.36 -3.40
CA LYS A 66 6.24 1.08 -3.89
C LYS A 66 7.30 -0.03 -3.95
N LEU A 67 8.55 0.29 -4.28
CA LEU A 67 9.66 -0.69 -4.22
C LEU A 67 9.92 -1.22 -2.79
N HIS A 68 9.45 -0.51 -1.76
CA HIS A 68 9.57 -0.90 -0.36
C HIS A 68 8.29 -1.51 0.24
N THR A 69 7.20 -1.63 -0.52
CA THR A 69 5.90 -2.09 0.00
C THR A 69 5.21 -3.07 -0.94
N GLY A 70 4.79 -4.22 -0.42
CA GLY A 70 3.83 -5.10 -1.09
C GLY A 70 2.39 -4.78 -0.67
N HIS A 71 1.44 -4.83 -1.61
CA HIS A 71 0.01 -4.73 -1.34
C HIS A 71 -0.72 -5.94 -1.89
N ILE A 72 -1.42 -6.67 -1.02
CA ILE A 72 -2.31 -7.76 -1.39
C ILE A 72 -3.75 -7.29 -1.14
N PRO A 73 -4.57 -7.09 -2.18
CA PRO A 73 -5.97 -6.70 -2.02
C PRO A 73 -6.83 -7.91 -1.62
N ASP A 74 -8.02 -7.65 -1.06
CA ASP A 74 -9.00 -8.69 -0.67
C ASP A 74 -9.34 -9.66 -1.81
N ARG A 75 -9.34 -9.16 -3.06
CA ARG A 75 -9.43 -9.98 -4.27
C ARG A 75 -8.14 -9.79 -5.08
N PRO A 76 -7.17 -10.72 -5.00
CA PRO A 76 -5.95 -10.62 -5.78
C PRO A 76 -6.25 -10.80 -7.27
N PHE A 77 -5.55 -10.02 -8.10
CA PHE A 77 -5.54 -10.20 -9.55
C PHE A 77 -4.35 -11.08 -9.92
N LEU A 78 -4.64 -12.24 -10.49
CA LEU A 78 -3.63 -13.16 -11.01
C LEU A 78 -3.62 -13.09 -12.54
N TYR A 79 -2.44 -13.14 -13.15
CA TYR A 79 -2.30 -13.21 -14.59
C TYR A 79 -2.51 -14.67 -15.02
N GLU A 80 -3.71 -15.00 -15.48
CA GLU A 80 -4.10 -16.38 -15.85
C GLU A 80 -3.22 -17.01 -16.94
N LYS A 81 -2.51 -16.19 -17.71
CA LYS A 81 -1.59 -16.62 -18.76
C LYS A 81 -0.20 -16.98 -18.25
N LEU A 82 0.09 -16.74 -16.98
CA LEU A 82 1.37 -17.02 -16.35
C LEU A 82 1.22 -18.19 -15.37
N THR A 83 2.19 -19.08 -15.37
CA THR A 83 2.41 -20.03 -14.28
C THR A 83 2.76 -19.29 -12.99
N GLY A 84 2.69 -19.99 -11.85
CA GLY A 84 3.07 -19.40 -10.57
C GLY A 84 4.52 -18.89 -10.53
N ASP A 85 5.47 -19.64 -11.11
CA ASP A 85 6.88 -19.22 -11.21
C ASP A 85 7.05 -17.99 -12.10
N GLU A 86 6.42 -17.97 -13.28
CA GLU A 86 6.46 -16.81 -14.18
C GLU A 86 5.88 -15.55 -13.52
N PHE A 87 4.79 -15.68 -12.78
CA PHE A 87 4.21 -14.56 -12.03
C PHE A 87 5.16 -14.05 -10.95
N LEU A 88 5.80 -14.94 -10.19
CA LEU A 88 6.77 -14.55 -9.16
C LEU A 88 8.00 -13.87 -9.77
N ARG A 89 8.53 -14.40 -10.89
CA ARG A 89 9.65 -13.77 -11.62
C ARG A 89 9.27 -12.40 -12.18
N PHE A 90 8.06 -12.28 -12.73
CA PHE A 90 7.53 -11.01 -13.20
C PHE A 90 7.48 -9.98 -12.07
N ILE A 91 6.90 -10.34 -10.92
CA ILE A 91 6.84 -9.44 -9.76
C ILE A 91 8.26 -9.11 -9.26
N ALA A 92 9.14 -10.10 -9.10
CA ALA A 92 10.53 -9.88 -8.68
C ALA A 92 11.26 -8.87 -9.60
N SER A 93 11.04 -8.96 -10.92
CA SER A 93 11.61 -8.01 -11.89
C SER A 93 11.09 -6.59 -11.71
N LEU A 94 9.81 -6.40 -11.37
CA LEU A 94 9.23 -5.08 -11.10
C LEU A 94 9.82 -4.42 -9.85
N TYR A 95 10.28 -5.23 -8.89
CA TYR A 95 10.97 -4.78 -7.69
C TYR A 95 12.50 -4.69 -7.87
N HIS A 96 13.00 -4.94 -9.08
CA HIS A 96 14.42 -4.96 -9.41
C HIS A 96 15.22 -5.94 -8.52
N LEU A 97 14.62 -7.05 -8.12
CA LEU A 97 15.33 -8.09 -7.37
C LEU A 97 16.35 -8.77 -8.29
N PRO A 98 17.55 -9.10 -7.79
CA PRO A 98 18.51 -9.87 -8.56
C PRO A 98 17.93 -11.25 -8.87
N ALA A 99 18.23 -11.77 -10.06
CA ALA A 99 17.97 -13.17 -10.34
C ALA A 99 18.80 -14.03 -9.37
N GLU A 100 18.18 -15.01 -8.72
CA GLU A 100 18.94 -16.01 -7.97
C GLU A 100 19.89 -16.71 -8.96
N THR A 101 21.19 -16.65 -8.67
CA THR A 101 22.25 -17.45 -9.32
C THR A 101 22.15 -18.91 -8.92
#